data_AF-A0A3D2FFR8-F1
#
_entry.id   AF-A0A3D2FFR8-F1
#
_cell.length_a   1.000
_cell.length_b   1.000
_cell.length_c   1.000
_cell.angle_alpha   90.00
_cell.angle_beta   90.00
_cell.angle_gamma   90.00
#
_symmetry.space_group_name_H-M   'P 1'
#
loop_
_entity.id
_entity.type
_entity.pdbx_description
1 polymer ?
#
loop_
_entity_poly.entity_id
_entity_poly.type
_entity_poly.pdbx_seq_one_letter_code
_entity_poly.pdbx_strand_id
1 'polypeptide(L)' 'MPTSFATVEQQATALLPDERARLAEILLESLHNAPVLEIESAWQHEIAQRVARYERGELETFPAEQVFAEAKRITR' A
#
# COMPACT_ATOMS: atom_id res chain seq x y z
N MET A 1 -30.99 1.70 16.96
CA MET A 1 -30.40 0.45 17.50
C MET A 1 -28.94 0.43 17.07
N PRO A 2 -27.95 0.29 17.97
CA PRO A 2 -26.58 0.11 17.53
C PRO A 2 -26.49 -1.19 16.72
N THR A 3 -25.95 -1.13 15.52
CA THR A 3 -25.80 -2.30 14.64
C THR A 3 -24.78 -3.24 15.29
N SER A 4 -25.16 -4.50 15.54
CA SER A 4 -24.25 -5.50 16.10
C SER A 4 -23.36 -6.09 15.01
N PHE A 5 -22.15 -6.56 15.37
CA PHE A 5 -21.25 -7.25 14.43
C PHE A 5 -21.97 -8.40 13.70
N ALA A 6 -22.70 -9.25 14.44
CA ALA A 6 -23.43 -10.38 13.88
C ALA A 6 -24.49 -9.93 12.84
N THR A 7 -25.16 -8.80 13.08
CA THR A 7 -26.11 -8.23 12.11
C THR A 7 -25.40 -7.77 10.84
N VAL A 8 -24.26 -7.10 10.96
CA VAL A 8 -23.48 -6.63 9.80
C VAL A 8 -22.90 -7.80 9.01
N GLU A 9 -22.35 -8.81 9.69
CA GLU A 9 -21.82 -10.02 9.07
C GLU A 9 -22.89 -10.76 8.26
N GLN A 10 -24.06 -10.97 8.85
CA GLN A 10 -25.18 -11.61 8.17
C GLN A 10 -25.63 -10.81 6.93
N GLN A 11 -25.70 -9.49 7.03
CA GLN A 11 -26.09 -8.64 5.90
C GLN A 11 -25.01 -8.62 4.80
N ALA A 12 -23.74 -8.51 5.17
CA ALA A 12 -22.63 -8.49 4.22
C ALA A 12 -22.49 -9.82 3.47
N THR A 13 -22.68 -10.95 4.15
CA THR A 13 -22.62 -12.29 3.51
C THR A 13 -23.77 -12.56 2.56
N ALA A 14 -24.90 -11.86 2.71
CA ALA A 14 -26.05 -11.96 1.80
C ALA A 14 -25.90 -11.15 0.49
N LEU A 15 -24.89 -10.28 0.39
CA LEU A 15 -24.61 -9.49 -0.81
C LEU A 15 -24.06 -10.34 -1.97
N LEU A 16 -24.22 -9.84 -3.20
CA LEU A 16 -23.60 -10.44 -4.37
C LEU A 16 -22.06 -10.39 -4.27
N PRO A 17 -21.33 -11.30 -4.94
CA PRO A 17 -19.87 -11.35 -4.85
C PRO A 17 -19.16 -10.00 -5.08
N ASP A 18 -19.57 -9.25 -6.09
CA ASP A 18 -18.93 -7.96 -6.43
C ASP A 18 -19.25 -6.87 -5.40
N GLU A 19 -20.45 -6.90 -4.82
CA GLU A 19 -20.86 -5.99 -3.75
C GLU A 19 -20.10 -6.28 -2.46
N ARG A 20 -19.86 -7.56 -2.15
CA ARG A 20 -18.99 -7.95 -1.02
C ARG A 20 -17.56 -7.51 -1.21
N ALA A 21 -17.01 -7.67 -2.42
CA ALA A 21 -15.65 -7.23 -2.72
C ALA A 21 -15.50 -5.72 -2.53
N ARG A 22 -16.45 -4.93 -3.05
CA ARG A 22 -16.50 -3.48 -2.86
C ARG A 22 -16.65 -3.09 -1.39
N LEU A 23 -17.52 -3.76 -0.64
CA LEU A 23 -17.70 -3.50 0.78
C LEU A 23 -16.42 -3.82 1.58
N ALA A 24 -15.72 -4.90 1.25
CA ALA A 24 -14.45 -5.26 1.88
C ALA A 24 -13.37 -4.20 1.64
N GLU A 25 -13.26 -3.66 0.42
CA GLU A 25 -12.34 -2.57 0.08
C GLU A 25 -12.61 -1.32 0.92
N ILE A 26 -13.87 -0.86 0.97
CA ILE A 26 -14.26 0.32 1.78
C ILE A 26 -13.98 0.10 3.26
N LEU A 27 -14.26 -1.09 3.80
CA LEU A 27 -13.98 -1.41 5.20
C LEU A 27 -12.48 -1.39 5.48
N LEU A 28 -11.66 -1.96 4.60
CA LEU A 28 -10.20 -1.91 4.72
C LEU A 28 -9.69 -0.48 4.67
N GLU A 29 -10.16 0.35 3.73
CA GLU A 29 -9.83 1.77 3.67
C GLU A 29 -10.22 2.51 4.96
N SER A 30 -11.39 2.20 5.55
CA SER A 30 -11.84 2.84 6.79
C SER A 30 -10.94 2.55 8.00
N LEU A 31 -10.13 1.49 7.96
CA LEU A 31 -9.16 1.16 9.01
C LEU A 31 -7.90 2.05 8.95
N HIS A 32 -7.68 2.77 7.84
CA HIS A 32 -6.47 3.58 7.61
C HIS A 32 -6.50 4.97 8.29
N ASN A 33 -7.40 5.20 9.24
CA ASN A 33 -7.56 6.48 9.91
C ASN A 33 -6.46 6.70 10.98
N ALA A 34 -5.47 7.55 10.64
CA ALA A 34 -4.47 8.23 11.48
C ALA A 34 -2.98 7.86 11.27
N PRO A 35 -2.53 6.59 11.20
CA PRO A 35 -1.11 6.31 10.99
C PRO A 35 -0.63 6.54 9.55
N VAL A 36 -1.55 6.60 8.57
CA VAL A 36 -1.20 6.68 7.15
C VAL A 36 -0.65 8.06 6.76
N LEU A 37 -1.18 9.15 7.30
CA LEU A 37 -0.74 10.49 6.92
C LEU A 37 0.70 10.79 7.37
N GLU A 38 1.09 10.35 8.57
CA GLU A 38 2.46 10.50 9.06
C GLU A 38 3.43 9.62 8.26
N ILE A 39 3.02 8.39 7.93
CA ILE A 39 3.80 7.48 7.08
C ILE A 39 3.95 8.07 5.68
N GLU A 40 2.88 8.58 5.06
CA GLU A 40 2.91 9.24 3.76
C GLU A 40 3.82 10.47 3.78
N SER A 41 3.71 11.32 4.81
CA SER A 41 4.59 12.49 4.96
C SER A 41 6.05 12.08 5.13
N ALA A 42 6.33 11.01 5.89
CA ALA A 42 7.68 10.49 6.05
C ALA A 42 8.23 9.94 4.73
N TRP A 43 7.40 9.25 3.95
CA TRP A 43 7.75 8.77 2.60
C TRP A 43 8.02 9.91 1.63
N GLN A 44 7.19 10.96 1.64
CA GLN A 44 7.41 12.15 0.82
C GLN A 44 8.77 12.81 1.14
N HIS A 45 9.09 12.93 2.43
CA HIS A 45 10.37 13.46 2.87
C HIS A 45 11.55 12.59 2.41
N GLU A 46 11.46 11.27 2.62
CA GLU A 46 12.50 10.30 2.21
C GLU A 46 12.72 10.32 0.69
N ILE A 47 11.66 10.36 -0.12
CA ILE A 47 11.76 10.43 -1.58
C ILE A 47 12.49 11.70 -2.00
N ALA A 48 12.08 12.86 -1.47
CA ALA A 48 12.73 14.14 -1.79
C ALA A 48 14.22 14.12 -1.40
N GLN A 49 14.54 13.57 -0.24
CA GLN A 49 15.92 13.43 0.22
C GLN A 49 16.73 12.50 -0.70
N ARG A 50 16.18 11.35 -1.10
CA ARG A 50 16.86 10.39 -1.99
C ARG A 50 17.10 10.97 -3.39
N VAL A 51 16.12 11.67 -3.96
CA VAL A 51 16.27 12.33 -5.27
C VAL A 51 17.38 13.38 -5.19
N ALA A 52 17.37 14.25 -4.18
CA ALA A 52 18.39 15.28 -4.05
C ALA A 52 19.81 14.69 -3.86
N ARG A 53 19.94 13.57 -3.13
CA ARG A 53 21.21 12.85 -3.00
C ARG A 53 21.66 12.21 -4.31
N TYR A 54 20.73 11.65 -5.09
CA TYR A 54 21.00 11.11 -6.42
C TYR A 54 21.53 12.21 -7.36
N GLU A 55 20.85 13.37 -7.42
CA GLU A 55 21.24 14.49 -8.27
C GLU A 55 22.63 15.06 -7.91
N ARG A 56 23.03 14.98 -6.63
CA ARG A 56 24.38 15.36 -6.17
C ARG A 56 25.43 14.26 -6.36
N GLY A 57 25.06 13.09 -6.86
CA GLY A 57 25.98 11.96 -7.03
C GLY A 57 26.42 11.31 -5.71
N GLU A 58 25.66 11.48 -4.64
CA GLU A 58 25.95 10.93 -3.30
C GLU A 58 25.41 9.51 -3.10
N LEU A 59 24.91 8.88 -4.16
CA LEU A 59 24.36 7.54 -4.18
C LEU A 59 25.09 6.70 -5.21
N GLU A 60 25.40 5.46 -4.85
CA GLU A 60 25.79 4.45 -5.81
C GLU A 60 24.57 4.08 -6.68
N THR A 61 24.77 4.06 -8.00
CA THR A 61 23.72 3.77 -8.96
C THR A 61 24.08 2.53 -9.76
N PHE A 62 23.06 1.74 -10.08
CA PHE A 62 23.22 0.52 -10.86
C PHE A 62 22.38 0.62 -12.14
N PRO A 63 22.88 0.16 -13.29
CA PRO A 63 22.08 0.06 -14.50
C PRO A 63 20.85 -0.83 -14.26
N ALA A 64 19.69 -0.38 -14.73
CA ALA A 64 18.43 -1.10 -14.53
C ALA A 64 18.49 -2.52 -15.10
N GLU A 65 19.18 -2.71 -16.23
CA GLU A 65 19.37 -4.00 -16.89
C GLU A 65 20.09 -5.00 -15.98
N GLN A 66 21.10 -4.55 -15.22
CA GLN A 66 21.82 -5.40 -14.27
C GLN A 66 20.93 -5.81 -13.11
N VAL A 67 20.17 -4.86 -12.56
CA VAL A 67 19.23 -5.11 -11.45
C VAL A 67 18.16 -6.13 -11.87
N PHE A 68 17.57 -5.96 -13.05
CA PHE A 68 16.55 -6.88 -13.55
C PHE A 68 17.10 -8.27 -13.88
N ALA A 69 18.32 -8.35 -14.42
CA ALA A 69 18.97 -9.64 -14.67
C ALA A 69 19.21 -10.41 -13.36
N GLU A 70 19.69 -9.71 -12.33
CA GLU A 70 19.95 -10.32 -11.02
C GLU A 70 18.65 -10.75 -10.32
N ALA A 71 17.60 -9.92 -10.35
CA ALA A 71 16.29 -10.28 -9.80
C ALA A 71 15.74 -11.58 -10.44
N LYS A 72 15.83 -11.72 -11.77
CA LYS A 72 15.43 -12.94 -12.49
C LYS A 72 16.25 -14.17 -12.08
N ARG A 73 17.53 -13.98 -11.73
CA ARG A 73 18.41 -15.06 -11.27
C ARG A 73 18.01 -15.56 -9.89
N ILE A 74 17.60 -14.65 -9.00
CA ILE A 74 17.25 -14.98 -7.60
C ILE A 74 15.88 -15.66 -7.50
N THR A 75 14.92 -15.30 -8.36
CA THR A 75 13.55 -15.85 -8.32
C THR A 75 13.38 -17.15 -9.12
N ARG A 76 14.48 -17.73 -9.63
CA ARG A 76 14.46 -18.96 -10.44
C ARG A 76 14.96 -20.14 -9.62
#